data_AF-A0A9Q0LY56-F1
#
_entry.id   AF-A0A9Q0LY56-F1
#
_cell.length_a   1.000
_cell.length_b   1.000
_cell.length_c   1.000
_cell.angle_alpha   90.00
_cell.angle_beta   90.00
_cell.angle_gamma   90.00
#
_symmetry.space_group_name_H-M   'P 1'
#
loop_
_entity.id
_entity.type
_entity.pdbx_description
1 polymer ?
#
loop_
_entity_poly.entity_id
_entity_poly.type
_entity_poly.pdbx_seq_one_letter_code
_entity_poly.pdbx_strand_id
1 'polypeptide(L)'
;MNSGIIIIKKRNDGGDVLVDRLNRVNKLIKMLIGDDCRRLIKVESRRVRERDIARNPSSGHQTISLDHLNHVNAIRSSSSSRTSNNLNLPLRKKQRRLVKENPGLLNAISNAMRMAINECQNQLKDHRWNCPVTDWKKGKNVFGKIIQTGCRETAFVYALTSAAVAHSIARACSEGLISTCTCDYSPNKQPKDGNDWQWGGCSDNIKFGYKYARSFVDAAERGRDQRFVMNLHNNEAGRRLVSEEKRQECKCHGMSGSCTVKTCWIRLASFHEIGNNLKERFDKALRVKVGNDFRGLARNRYKYKNVQLETYEKGYPKPTETDLIYFEESPDFCIANPKYGLSGTKGRECNASSISVDSCNLVCCDRGYTTEEIEVTERCNCTFRWCCEVNCNICKMGNQNKNLIEIVNNGLRSVTSGSAKQHSSLKR
;
A
#
# COMPACT_ATOMS: atom_id res chain seq x y z
N MET A 1 61.83 1.13 -42.23
CA MET A 1 62.03 2.51 -42.69
C MET A 1 60.80 3.31 -42.35
N ASN A 2 61.02 4.46 -41.72
CA ASN A 2 60.01 5.39 -41.21
C ASN A 2 59.08 5.95 -42.30
N SER A 3 57.87 6.33 -41.87
CA SER A 3 57.33 7.71 -41.90
C SER A 3 55.85 7.72 -42.24
N GLY A 4 55.05 8.39 -41.39
CA GLY A 4 53.59 8.48 -41.51
C GLY A 4 53.09 9.55 -42.48
N ILE A 5 51.76 9.72 -42.53
CA ILE A 5 51.00 10.98 -42.47
C ILE A 5 49.50 10.66 -42.60
N ILE A 6 48.71 11.29 -41.73
CA ILE A 6 47.25 11.30 -41.71
C ILE A 6 46.74 12.35 -42.72
N ILE A 7 45.80 11.99 -43.59
CA ILE A 7 44.84 12.94 -44.18
C ILE A 7 43.45 12.31 -44.19
N ILE A 8 42.53 12.93 -43.44
CA ILE A 8 41.09 12.64 -43.45
C ILE A 8 40.46 13.43 -44.61
N LYS A 9 39.71 12.76 -45.49
CA LYS A 9 38.62 13.40 -46.25
C LYS A 9 37.45 12.44 -46.37
N LYS A 10 36.29 12.91 -45.90
CA LYS A 10 35.01 12.23 -45.72
C LYS A 10 34.14 12.42 -46.98
N ARG A 11 33.50 11.35 -47.49
CA ARG A 11 32.27 11.27 -48.32
C ARG A 11 32.34 10.03 -49.21
N ASN A 12 31.29 9.28 -49.51
CA ASN A 12 29.90 9.17 -49.04
C ASN A 12 29.42 7.89 -49.72
N ASP A 13 29.30 6.74 -49.04
CA ASP A 13 28.63 5.55 -49.61
C ASP A 13 28.06 4.72 -48.46
N GLY A 14 26.74 4.53 -48.46
CA GLY A 14 26.05 3.71 -47.45
C GLY A 14 24.53 3.82 -47.41
N GLY A 15 23.88 4.31 -48.47
CA GLY A 15 22.42 4.50 -48.53
C GLY A 15 21.61 3.22 -48.77
N ASP A 16 22.19 2.18 -49.36
CA ASP A 16 21.40 1.07 -49.92
C ASP A 16 21.28 -0.19 -49.04
N VAL A 17 21.96 -0.25 -47.88
CA VAL A 17 21.88 -1.43 -46.98
C VAL A 17 20.80 -1.27 -45.89
N LEU A 18 20.33 -0.04 -45.63
CA LEU A 18 19.34 0.23 -44.57
C LEU A 18 17.89 0.05 -45.06
N VAL A 19 17.62 0.30 -46.34
CA VAL A 19 16.28 0.22 -46.94
C VAL A 19 15.82 -1.23 -47.04
N ASP A 20 16.72 -2.16 -47.35
CA ASP A 20 16.37 -3.58 -47.50
C ASP A 20 16.09 -4.27 -46.15
N ARG A 21 16.70 -3.78 -45.05
CA ARG A 21 16.40 -4.22 -43.68
C ARG A 21 15.06 -3.66 -43.16
N LEU A 22 14.74 -2.41 -43.45
CA LEU A 22 13.44 -1.79 -43.11
C LEU A 22 12.27 -2.46 -43.84
N ASN A 23 12.46 -2.85 -45.10
CA ASN A 23 11.42 -3.52 -45.88
C ASN A 23 11.14 -4.96 -45.38
N ARG A 24 12.15 -5.70 -44.91
CA ARG A 24 11.95 -7.02 -44.28
C ARG A 24 11.24 -6.93 -42.94
N VAL A 25 11.56 -5.93 -42.11
CA VAL A 25 10.88 -5.68 -40.83
C VAL A 25 9.42 -5.26 -41.06
N ASN A 26 9.14 -4.42 -42.05
CA ASN A 26 7.77 -4.04 -42.41
C ASN A 26 6.95 -5.21 -43.01
N LYS A 27 7.58 -6.14 -43.72
CA LYS A 27 6.92 -7.37 -44.21
C LYS A 27 6.57 -8.31 -43.05
N LEU A 28 7.43 -8.43 -42.04
CA LEU A 28 7.18 -9.17 -40.80
C LEU A 28 6.11 -8.53 -39.90
N ILE A 29 6.09 -7.20 -39.80
CA ILE A 29 5.05 -6.48 -39.03
C ILE A 29 3.68 -6.59 -39.72
N LYS A 30 3.63 -6.57 -41.06
CA LYS A 30 2.39 -6.81 -41.83
C LYS A 30 1.85 -8.23 -41.68
N MET A 31 2.68 -9.22 -41.37
CA MET A 31 2.24 -10.60 -41.12
C MET A 31 1.77 -10.85 -39.68
N LEU A 32 2.21 -10.03 -38.71
CA LEU A 32 1.87 -10.19 -37.28
C LEU A 32 0.64 -9.40 -36.83
N ILE A 33 0.16 -8.46 -37.65
CA ILE A 33 -1.04 -7.66 -37.37
C ILE A 33 -2.10 -8.03 -38.41
N GLY A 34 -2.94 -9.01 -38.07
CA GLY A 34 -4.07 -9.43 -38.91
C GLY A 34 -5.00 -8.26 -39.29
N ASP A 35 -5.68 -8.40 -40.43
CA ASP A 35 -6.45 -7.35 -41.12
C ASP A 35 -7.58 -6.68 -40.29
N ASP A 36 -7.91 -7.21 -39.10
CA ASP A 36 -8.89 -6.63 -38.18
C ASP A 36 -8.45 -5.30 -37.55
N CYS A 37 -7.14 -5.02 -37.46
CA CYS A 37 -6.65 -3.79 -36.84
C CYS A 37 -6.88 -2.55 -37.74
N ARG A 38 -7.01 -2.75 -39.05
CA ARG A 38 -7.20 -1.67 -40.03
C ARG A 38 -8.65 -1.14 -40.05
N ARG A 39 -9.63 -1.96 -39.62
CA ARG A 39 -11.04 -1.54 -39.47
C ARG A 39 -11.26 -0.67 -38.23
N LEU A 40 -10.57 -0.95 -37.12
CA LEU A 40 -10.73 -0.19 -35.86
C LEU A 40 -10.20 1.25 -35.93
N ILE A 41 -9.12 1.50 -36.68
CA ILE A 41 -8.56 2.86 -36.85
C ILE A 41 -9.48 3.75 -37.72
N LYS A 42 -10.21 3.17 -38.69
CA LYS A 42 -11.19 3.91 -39.49
C LYS A 42 -12.46 4.28 -38.71
N VAL A 43 -12.85 3.48 -37.72
CA VAL A 43 -14.02 3.75 -36.86
C VAL A 43 -13.71 4.90 -35.89
N GLU A 44 -12.52 4.93 -35.30
CA GLU A 44 -12.16 5.99 -34.33
C GLU A 44 -11.93 7.35 -35.01
N SER A 45 -11.44 7.34 -36.24
CA SER A 45 -11.21 8.57 -37.04
C SER A 45 -12.50 9.26 -37.52
N ARG A 46 -13.64 8.53 -37.55
CA ARG A 46 -14.98 9.11 -37.81
C ARG A 46 -15.61 9.64 -36.53
N ARG A 47 -15.40 8.98 -35.38
CA ARG A 47 -16.00 9.37 -34.09
C ARG A 47 -15.44 10.67 -33.50
N VAL A 48 -14.20 11.05 -33.86
CA VAL A 48 -13.58 12.31 -33.44
C VAL A 48 -14.08 13.50 -34.28
N ARG A 49 -14.48 13.30 -35.54
CA ARG A 49 -14.98 14.38 -36.41
C ARG A 49 -16.44 14.79 -36.16
N GLU A 50 -17.22 13.95 -35.49
CA GLU A 50 -18.63 14.22 -35.17
C GLU A 50 -18.84 14.90 -33.80
N ARG A 51 -17.81 15.03 -32.95
CA ARG A 51 -17.92 15.70 -31.64
C ARG A 51 -17.68 17.21 -31.67
N ASP A 52 -17.15 17.75 -32.78
CA ASP A 52 -16.76 19.17 -32.86
C ASP A 52 -17.80 20.07 -33.57
N ILE A 53 -18.98 19.55 -33.94
CA ILE A 53 -20.01 20.32 -34.70
C ILE A 53 -21.25 20.69 -33.84
N ALA A 54 -21.26 20.42 -32.53
CA ALA A 54 -22.41 20.71 -31.68
C ALA A 54 -22.09 21.65 -30.50
N ARG A 55 -21.69 22.90 -30.77
CA ARG A 55 -21.90 24.06 -29.86
C ARG A 55 -22.11 25.33 -30.68
N ASN A 56 -23.34 25.85 -30.67
CA ASN A 56 -23.70 27.13 -31.28
C ASN A 56 -23.33 28.32 -30.34
N PRO A 57 -23.20 29.55 -30.87
CA PRO A 57 -22.45 30.66 -30.28
C PRO A 57 -23.33 31.70 -29.57
N SER A 58 -22.80 32.32 -28.52
CA SER A 58 -23.21 33.66 -28.08
C SER A 58 -22.22 34.29 -27.09
N SER A 59 -21.49 35.29 -27.61
CA SER A 59 -20.99 36.52 -27.00
C SER A 59 -20.27 36.52 -25.64
N GLY A 60 -19.01 37.00 -25.68
CA GLY A 60 -18.34 37.59 -24.52
C GLY A 60 -16.81 37.55 -24.63
N HIS A 61 -16.21 38.47 -25.39
CA HIS A 61 -14.77 38.66 -25.43
C HIS A 61 -14.24 39.03 -24.04
N GLN A 62 -13.44 38.16 -23.43
CA GLN A 62 -12.41 38.54 -22.46
C GLN A 62 -11.10 37.88 -22.89
N THR A 63 -10.18 38.71 -23.36
CA THR A 63 -8.80 38.33 -23.70
C THR A 63 -8.05 37.96 -22.43
N ILE A 64 -7.73 36.68 -22.28
CA ILE A 64 -6.87 36.17 -21.21
C ILE A 64 -5.42 36.36 -21.64
N SER A 65 -4.64 37.09 -20.85
CA SER A 65 -3.20 37.35 -21.01
C SER A 65 -2.40 36.05 -21.19
N LEU A 66 -1.31 36.14 -21.97
CA LEU A 66 -0.41 35.05 -22.35
C LEU A 66 0.23 34.31 -21.14
N ASP A 67 0.15 34.87 -19.94
CA ASP A 67 0.62 34.25 -18.70
C ASP A 67 -0.28 33.13 -18.17
N HIS A 68 -1.56 33.11 -18.56
CA HIS A 68 -2.50 32.07 -18.13
C HIS A 68 -2.38 30.77 -18.94
N LEU A 69 -1.82 30.83 -20.14
CA LEU A 69 -1.58 29.65 -20.98
C LEU A 69 -0.39 28.82 -20.47
N ASN A 70 0.54 29.43 -19.75
CA ASN A 70 1.70 28.74 -19.20
C ASN A 70 1.37 27.94 -17.93
N HIS A 71 0.35 28.31 -17.17
CA HIS A 71 -0.06 27.56 -15.98
C HIS A 71 -0.88 26.29 -16.32
N VAL A 72 -1.64 26.31 -17.41
CA VAL A 72 -2.35 25.12 -17.93
C VAL A 72 -1.39 24.17 -18.66
N ASN A 73 -0.38 24.71 -19.36
CA ASN A 73 0.63 23.90 -20.05
C ASN A 73 1.69 23.29 -19.10
N ALA A 74 1.89 23.85 -17.90
CA ALA A 74 2.66 23.20 -16.83
C ALA A 74 1.94 21.98 -16.21
N ILE A 75 0.60 21.91 -16.29
CA ILE A 75 -0.21 20.76 -15.85
C ILE A 75 -0.40 19.75 -17.00
N ARG A 76 -0.31 20.20 -18.26
CA ARG A 76 -0.42 19.33 -19.45
C ARG A 76 0.90 18.73 -19.94
N SER A 77 2.04 19.24 -19.49
CA SER A 77 3.38 18.68 -19.77
C SER A 77 3.83 17.60 -18.77
N SER A 78 3.09 17.38 -17.68
CA SER A 78 3.33 16.27 -16.74
C SER A 78 2.48 15.01 -17.00
N SER A 79 1.63 15.00 -18.03
CA SER A 79 0.69 13.90 -18.33
C SER A 79 1.05 13.04 -19.56
N SER A 80 2.30 13.09 -20.03
CA SER A 80 2.83 12.14 -21.02
C SER A 80 4.04 11.35 -20.57
N SER A 81 4.23 11.16 -19.25
CA SER A 81 4.91 9.96 -18.80
C SER A 81 4.02 8.77 -19.19
N ARG A 82 4.32 8.15 -20.34
CA ARG A 82 4.09 6.71 -20.49
C ARG A 82 4.89 6.04 -19.38
N THR A 83 4.34 6.02 -18.17
CA THR A 83 4.63 4.95 -17.23
C THR A 83 4.08 3.71 -17.89
N SER A 84 4.93 3.07 -18.69
CA SER A 84 4.87 1.63 -18.84
C SER A 84 4.99 1.07 -17.43
N ASN A 85 3.84 0.99 -16.74
CA ASN A 85 3.65 0.25 -15.51
C ASN A 85 3.77 -1.24 -15.88
N ASN A 86 4.99 -1.65 -16.23
CA ASN A 86 5.40 -3.05 -16.20
C ASN A 86 5.64 -3.41 -14.73
N LEU A 87 4.58 -3.28 -13.92
CA LEU A 87 4.43 -4.11 -12.75
C LEU A 87 4.15 -5.51 -13.31
N ASN A 88 5.18 -6.35 -13.39
CA ASN A 88 5.03 -7.79 -13.56
C ASN A 88 4.44 -8.39 -12.27
N LEU A 89 3.25 -7.92 -11.87
CA LEU A 89 2.39 -8.61 -10.93
C LEU A 89 2.05 -9.96 -11.56
N PRO A 90 2.34 -11.10 -10.93
CA PRO A 90 1.85 -12.40 -11.39
C PRO A 90 0.33 -12.48 -11.17
N LEU A 91 -0.44 -11.78 -12.00
CA LEU A 91 -1.90 -11.73 -11.93
C LEU A 91 -2.51 -13.02 -12.46
N ARG A 92 -3.55 -13.48 -11.78
CA ARG A 92 -4.35 -14.63 -12.19
C ARG A 92 -5.35 -14.28 -13.28
N LYS A 93 -5.89 -15.29 -13.96
CA LYS A 93 -6.89 -15.12 -15.04
C LYS A 93 -8.07 -14.21 -14.62
N LYS A 94 -8.63 -14.43 -13.41
CA LYS A 94 -9.72 -13.59 -12.88
C LYS A 94 -9.26 -12.16 -12.58
N GLN A 95 -8.10 -11.97 -11.98
CA GLN A 95 -7.53 -10.64 -11.70
C GLN A 95 -7.21 -9.88 -12.99
N ARG A 96 -6.61 -10.53 -14.00
CA ARG A 96 -6.35 -9.94 -15.32
C ARG A 96 -7.65 -9.50 -15.99
N ARG A 97 -8.71 -10.28 -15.88
CA ARG A 97 -10.03 -9.91 -16.41
C ARG A 97 -10.56 -8.64 -15.74
N LEU A 98 -10.55 -8.59 -14.40
CA LEU A 98 -10.98 -7.41 -13.64
C LEU A 98 -10.19 -6.14 -14.02
N VAL A 99 -8.86 -6.27 -14.17
CA VAL A 99 -7.99 -5.15 -14.59
C VAL A 99 -8.30 -4.70 -16.01
N LYS A 100 -8.59 -5.63 -16.94
CA LYS A 100 -8.98 -5.29 -18.32
C LYS A 100 -10.34 -4.59 -18.38
N GLU A 101 -11.30 -5.03 -17.57
CA GLU A 101 -12.66 -4.46 -17.51
C GLU A 101 -12.70 -3.08 -16.85
N ASN A 102 -11.69 -2.72 -16.05
CA ASN A 102 -11.67 -1.48 -15.28
C ASN A 102 -10.35 -0.71 -15.50
N PRO A 103 -10.26 0.10 -16.56
CA PRO A 103 -9.12 0.99 -16.79
C PRO A 103 -8.83 1.86 -15.56
N GLY A 104 -7.55 2.00 -15.21
CA GLY A 104 -7.11 2.73 -14.00
C GLY A 104 -7.01 1.89 -12.72
N LEU A 105 -7.68 0.73 -12.67
CA LEU A 105 -7.69 -0.14 -11.48
C LEU A 105 -6.29 -0.61 -11.06
N LEU A 106 -5.42 -0.93 -12.03
CA LEU A 106 -4.06 -1.40 -11.73
C LEU A 106 -3.23 -0.34 -11.00
N ASN A 107 -3.42 0.95 -11.33
CA ASN A 107 -2.73 2.05 -10.68
C ASN A 107 -3.21 2.21 -9.23
N ALA A 108 -4.51 2.13 -9.00
CA ALA A 108 -5.09 2.13 -7.66
C ALA A 108 -4.55 0.96 -6.82
N ILE A 109 -4.47 -0.25 -7.38
CA ILE A 109 -3.88 -1.42 -6.68
C ILE A 109 -2.39 -1.19 -6.38
N SER A 110 -1.63 -0.61 -7.31
CA SER A 110 -0.22 -0.30 -7.06
C SER A 110 -0.05 0.71 -5.91
N ASN A 111 -0.94 1.70 -5.80
CA ASN A 111 -0.95 2.66 -4.71
C ASN A 111 -1.35 1.98 -3.39
N ALA A 112 -2.37 1.11 -3.41
CA ALA A 112 -2.76 0.29 -2.27
C ALA A 112 -1.60 -0.54 -1.71
N MET A 113 -0.80 -1.17 -2.57
CA MET A 113 0.33 -1.98 -2.11
C MET A 113 1.39 -1.14 -1.40
N ARG A 114 1.73 0.04 -1.93
CA ARG A 114 2.68 0.98 -1.26
C ARG A 114 2.14 1.43 0.09
N MET A 115 0.85 1.78 0.12
CA MET A 115 0.15 2.21 1.32
C MET A 115 0.15 1.10 2.40
N ALA A 116 -0.16 -0.14 2.02
CA ALA A 116 -0.13 -1.29 2.92
C ALA A 116 1.28 -1.58 3.45
N ILE A 117 2.31 -1.51 2.60
CA ILE A 117 3.70 -1.73 3.02
C ILE A 117 4.13 -0.69 4.06
N ASN A 118 3.94 0.60 3.74
CA ASN A 118 4.35 1.68 4.61
C ASN A 118 3.63 1.59 5.96
N GLU A 119 2.32 1.31 5.95
CA GLU A 119 1.56 1.17 7.20
C GLU A 119 1.99 -0.07 7.98
N CYS A 120 2.24 -1.20 7.32
CA CYS A 120 2.69 -2.42 7.98
C CYS A 120 4.03 -2.22 8.70
N GLN A 121 4.97 -1.56 8.02
CA GLN A 121 6.27 -1.20 8.59
C GLN A 121 6.13 -0.21 9.73
N ASN A 122 5.24 0.78 9.60
CA ASN A 122 4.98 1.77 10.64
C ASN A 122 4.38 1.12 11.91
N GLN A 123 3.37 0.26 11.75
CA GLN A 123 2.66 -0.38 12.86
C GLN A 123 3.51 -1.42 13.60
N LEU A 124 4.49 -2.03 12.92
CA LEU A 124 5.30 -3.12 13.47
C LEU A 124 6.79 -2.78 13.56
N LYS A 125 7.17 -1.50 13.41
CA LYS A 125 8.57 -1.03 13.44
C LYS A 125 9.35 -1.53 14.66
N ASP A 126 8.67 -1.58 15.81
CA ASP A 126 9.23 -1.92 17.11
C ASP A 126 9.11 -3.41 17.44
N HIS A 127 8.33 -4.18 16.67
CA HIS A 127 8.16 -5.62 16.89
C HIS A 127 9.36 -6.40 16.35
N ARG A 128 9.67 -7.58 16.91
CA ARG A 128 10.69 -8.52 16.38
C ARG A 128 10.54 -8.82 14.89
N TRP A 129 9.30 -8.84 14.41
CA TRP A 129 8.97 -8.85 12.98
C TRP A 129 8.49 -7.47 12.54
N ASN A 130 9.32 -6.74 11.79
CA ASN A 130 9.08 -5.34 11.39
C ASN A 130 8.53 -5.18 9.96
N CYS A 131 7.74 -6.15 9.52
CA CYS A 131 7.20 -6.20 8.16
C CYS A 131 8.27 -6.05 7.05
N PRO A 132 9.25 -6.98 6.97
CA PRO A 132 10.29 -6.92 5.96
C PRO A 132 9.71 -7.08 4.55
N VAL A 133 10.12 -6.19 3.66
CA VAL A 133 9.75 -6.26 2.23
C VAL A 133 10.89 -6.93 1.49
N THR A 134 10.62 -8.08 0.88
CA THR A 134 11.61 -8.78 0.04
C THR A 134 11.43 -8.41 -1.42
N ASP A 135 12.50 -8.55 -2.23
CA ASP A 135 12.58 -8.20 -3.67
C ASP A 135 11.32 -8.53 -4.50
N TRP A 136 10.36 -7.60 -4.48
CA TRP A 136 9.12 -7.64 -5.27
C TRP A 136 9.40 -7.70 -6.77
N LYS A 137 10.52 -7.09 -7.20
CA LYS A 137 10.95 -6.99 -8.60
C LYS A 137 11.21 -8.36 -9.25
N LYS A 138 11.40 -9.42 -8.46
CA LYS A 138 11.61 -10.80 -8.95
C LYS A 138 10.32 -11.61 -9.09
N GLY A 139 9.14 -10.96 -9.01
CA GLY A 139 7.84 -11.62 -9.15
C GLY A 139 7.44 -12.50 -7.96
N LYS A 140 8.11 -12.34 -6.81
CA LYS A 140 7.76 -13.00 -5.54
C LYS A 140 6.73 -12.17 -4.78
N ASN A 141 6.01 -12.81 -3.85
CA ASN A 141 5.10 -12.12 -2.94
C ASN A 141 5.84 -10.98 -2.22
N VAL A 142 5.25 -9.78 -2.15
CA VAL A 142 5.82 -8.59 -1.50
C VAL A 142 6.30 -8.89 -0.07
N PHE A 143 5.44 -9.53 0.71
CA PHE A 143 5.70 -9.95 2.09
C PHE A 143 6.40 -11.33 2.19
N GLY A 144 6.84 -11.88 1.07
CA GLY A 144 7.69 -13.08 1.04
C GLY A 144 7.01 -14.38 1.49
N LYS A 145 7.80 -15.22 2.16
CA LYS A 145 7.43 -16.58 2.58
C LYS A 145 6.72 -16.65 3.94
N ILE A 146 6.68 -15.59 4.75
CA ILE A 146 5.90 -15.57 6.01
C ILE A 146 4.40 -15.75 5.76
N ILE A 147 3.91 -15.10 4.70
CA ILE A 147 3.16 -15.71 3.59
C ILE A 147 2.49 -17.05 3.94
N GLN A 148 3.37 -18.06 3.96
CA GLN A 148 3.14 -19.49 3.99
C GLN A 148 2.71 -20.04 5.35
N THR A 149 3.06 -19.36 6.44
CA THR A 149 2.72 -19.72 7.81
C THR A 149 1.43 -19.04 8.23
N GLY A 150 0.54 -19.80 8.88
CA GLY A 150 -0.76 -19.36 9.37
C GLY A 150 -0.71 -18.63 10.71
N CYS A 151 0.29 -17.75 10.92
CA CYS A 151 0.52 -17.05 12.17
C CYS A 151 -0.18 -15.68 12.24
N ARG A 152 -0.05 -15.03 13.40
CA ARG A 152 -0.69 -13.75 13.71
C ARG A 152 -0.26 -12.62 12.78
N GLU A 153 1.03 -12.55 12.44
CA GLU A 153 1.59 -11.54 11.52
C GLU A 153 1.03 -11.70 10.11
N THR A 154 0.86 -12.95 9.66
CA THR A 154 0.21 -13.25 8.38
C THR A 154 -1.23 -12.78 8.37
N ALA A 155 -1.99 -13.00 9.45
CA ALA A 155 -3.36 -12.53 9.58
C ALA A 155 -3.48 -11.01 9.41
N PHE A 156 -2.59 -10.25 10.06
CA PHE A 156 -2.52 -8.80 9.94
C PHE A 156 -2.19 -8.34 8.52
N VAL A 157 -1.21 -8.96 7.85
CA VAL A 157 -0.86 -8.61 6.48
C VAL A 157 -2.02 -8.83 5.51
N TYR A 158 -2.76 -9.94 5.62
CA TYR A 158 -3.93 -10.19 4.78
C TYR A 158 -5.03 -9.14 5.01
N ALA A 159 -5.34 -8.84 6.28
CA ALA A 159 -6.32 -7.81 6.61
C ALA A 159 -5.89 -6.43 6.09
N LEU A 160 -4.66 -6.01 6.35
CA LEU A 160 -4.13 -4.71 5.95
C LEU A 160 -4.05 -4.54 4.43
N THR A 161 -3.61 -5.57 3.70
CA THR A 161 -3.56 -5.53 2.23
C THR A 161 -4.95 -5.48 1.61
N SER A 162 -5.90 -6.25 2.13
CA SER A 162 -7.29 -6.23 1.68
C SER A 162 -7.97 -4.88 1.98
N ALA A 163 -7.71 -4.31 3.17
CA ALA A 163 -8.13 -2.97 3.56
C ALA A 163 -7.55 -1.90 2.62
N ALA A 164 -6.24 -1.93 2.35
CA ALA A 164 -5.58 -0.97 1.47
C ALA A 164 -6.16 -0.98 0.05
N VAL A 165 -6.44 -2.16 -0.48
CA VAL A 165 -7.05 -2.30 -1.82
C VAL A 165 -8.47 -1.72 -1.82
N ALA A 166 -9.28 -1.99 -0.80
CA ALA A 166 -10.61 -1.40 -0.70
C ALA A 166 -10.57 0.13 -0.57
N HIS A 167 -9.69 0.64 0.30
CA HIS A 167 -9.50 2.06 0.55
C HIS A 167 -9.04 2.81 -0.71
N SER A 168 -7.97 2.33 -1.35
CA SER A 168 -7.42 2.97 -2.53
C SER A 168 -8.38 2.93 -3.73
N ILE A 169 -9.11 1.83 -3.95
CA ILE A 169 -10.10 1.75 -5.04
C ILE A 169 -11.27 2.72 -4.78
N ALA A 170 -11.82 2.75 -3.56
CA ALA A 170 -12.93 3.64 -3.21
C ALA A 170 -12.55 5.11 -3.43
N ARG A 171 -11.34 5.50 -3.02
CA ARG A 171 -10.82 6.86 -3.20
C ARG A 171 -10.50 7.18 -4.67
N ALA A 172 -9.88 6.25 -5.40
CA ALA A 172 -9.59 6.41 -6.82
C ALA A 172 -10.85 6.59 -7.67
N CYS A 173 -11.98 5.98 -7.28
CA CYS A 173 -13.28 6.21 -7.92
C CYS A 173 -13.74 7.67 -7.77
N SER A 174 -13.60 8.22 -6.56
CA SER A 174 -14.02 9.59 -6.26
C SER A 174 -13.05 10.64 -6.80
N GLU A 175 -11.82 10.25 -7.09
CA GLU A 175 -10.83 11.06 -7.82
C GLU A 175 -10.99 10.95 -9.36
N GLY A 176 -11.89 10.10 -9.86
CA GLY A 176 -12.10 9.91 -11.29
C GLY A 176 -10.97 9.15 -12.02
N LEU A 177 -10.15 8.41 -11.27
CA LEU A 177 -9.01 7.66 -11.82
C LEU A 177 -9.40 6.31 -12.43
N ILE A 178 -10.58 5.78 -12.06
CA ILE A 178 -11.12 4.52 -12.57
C ILE A 178 -12.36 4.83 -13.40
N SER A 179 -12.34 4.48 -14.69
CA SER A 179 -13.38 4.90 -15.65
C SER A 179 -14.75 4.26 -15.44
N THR A 180 -14.84 3.19 -14.66
CA THR A 180 -16.04 2.37 -14.46
C THR A 180 -16.78 2.67 -13.16
N CYS A 181 -16.30 3.65 -12.37
CA CYS A 181 -16.95 4.09 -11.15
C CYS A 181 -16.97 5.61 -11.04
N THR A 182 -17.82 6.10 -10.15
CA THR A 182 -18.00 7.51 -9.82
C THR A 182 -18.04 7.67 -8.31
N CYS A 183 -18.21 8.90 -7.83
CA CYS A 183 -18.57 9.18 -6.44
C CYS A 183 -19.82 8.39 -6.00
N ASP A 184 -19.95 8.17 -4.68
CA ASP A 184 -21.20 7.65 -4.11
C ASP A 184 -22.19 8.80 -3.85
N TYR A 185 -23.30 8.81 -4.59
CA TYR A 185 -24.38 9.78 -4.41
C TYR A 185 -25.55 9.22 -3.58
N SER A 186 -25.42 8.00 -3.03
CA SER A 186 -26.45 7.41 -2.16
C SER A 186 -26.83 8.29 -0.96
N PRO A 187 -25.88 8.97 -0.28
CA PRO A 187 -26.21 9.87 0.85
C PRO A 187 -27.05 11.08 0.46
N ASN A 188 -27.06 11.47 -0.82
CA ASN A 188 -27.80 12.64 -1.30
C ASN A 188 -29.32 12.39 -1.40
N LYS A 189 -29.79 11.20 -1.01
CA LYS A 189 -31.22 10.89 -0.94
C LYS A 189 -31.82 11.52 0.34
N GLN A 190 -32.17 12.80 0.19
CA GLN A 190 -32.90 13.68 1.10
C GLN A 190 -32.24 13.95 2.48
N PRO A 191 -32.02 15.22 2.86
CA PRO A 191 -31.83 15.56 4.26
C PRO A 191 -33.08 15.13 5.03
N LYS A 192 -32.91 14.57 6.24
CA LYS A 192 -33.99 14.65 7.21
C LYS A 192 -34.18 16.14 7.51
N ASP A 193 -35.37 16.67 7.25
CA ASP A 193 -35.70 18.08 7.47
C ASP A 193 -35.26 18.51 8.89
N GLY A 194 -34.48 19.59 8.99
CA GLY A 194 -34.08 20.19 10.27
C GLY A 194 -32.58 20.40 10.52
N ASN A 195 -31.68 20.11 9.57
CA ASN A 195 -30.24 20.34 9.74
C ASN A 195 -29.71 21.52 8.88
N ASP A 196 -28.85 22.36 9.45
CA ASP A 196 -28.19 23.53 8.82
C ASP A 196 -27.15 23.19 7.72
N TRP A 197 -27.21 21.99 7.15
CA TRP A 197 -26.22 21.53 6.17
C TRP A 197 -26.83 20.63 5.09
N GLN A 198 -26.19 20.64 3.93
CA GLN A 198 -26.66 19.93 2.75
C GLN A 198 -25.66 18.85 2.31
N TRP A 199 -26.17 17.71 1.86
CA TRP A 199 -25.35 16.72 1.18
C TRP A 199 -24.86 17.27 -0.17
N GLY A 200 -23.58 17.11 -0.44
CA GLY A 200 -23.00 17.52 -1.73
C GLY A 200 -21.59 16.97 -1.90
N GLY A 201 -20.83 17.56 -2.83
CA GLY A 201 -19.47 17.12 -3.13
C GLY A 201 -19.40 15.70 -3.71
N CYS A 202 -18.24 15.06 -3.54
CA CYS A 202 -17.95 13.73 -4.04
C CYS A 202 -17.58 12.81 -2.88
N SER A 203 -18.53 11.96 -2.47
CA SER A 203 -18.26 10.97 -1.42
C SER A 203 -17.43 9.81 -1.97
N ASP A 204 -16.57 9.25 -1.11
CA ASP A 204 -15.77 8.05 -1.43
C ASP A 204 -16.69 6.86 -1.76
N ASN A 205 -16.43 6.14 -2.86
CA ASN A 205 -17.27 5.02 -3.27
C ASN A 205 -16.89 3.72 -2.55
N ILE A 206 -17.21 3.68 -1.25
CA ILE A 206 -16.85 2.60 -0.33
C ILE A 206 -17.44 1.26 -0.78
N LYS A 207 -18.70 1.25 -1.24
CA LYS A 207 -19.38 0.02 -1.71
C LYS A 207 -18.68 -0.58 -2.93
N PHE A 208 -18.27 0.25 -3.88
CA PHE A 208 -17.51 -0.19 -5.05
C PHE A 208 -16.15 -0.73 -4.62
N GLY A 209 -15.40 0.03 -3.81
CA GLY A 209 -14.09 -0.37 -3.29
C GLY A 209 -14.12 -1.72 -2.57
N TYR A 210 -15.08 -1.89 -1.65
CA TYR A 210 -15.29 -3.14 -0.92
C TYR A 210 -15.56 -4.33 -1.86
N LYS A 211 -16.50 -4.19 -2.81
CA LYS A 211 -16.88 -5.27 -3.75
C LYS A 211 -15.74 -5.67 -4.68
N TYR A 212 -14.99 -4.68 -5.19
CA TYR A 212 -13.88 -4.92 -6.10
C TYR A 212 -12.67 -5.49 -5.38
N ALA A 213 -12.33 -4.98 -4.20
CA ALA A 213 -11.27 -5.53 -3.35
C ALA A 213 -11.54 -7.00 -3.04
N ARG A 214 -12.78 -7.34 -2.63
CA ARG A 214 -13.20 -8.72 -2.43
C ARG A 214 -13.02 -9.59 -3.68
N SER A 215 -13.44 -9.09 -4.84
CA SER A 215 -13.34 -9.83 -6.10
C SER A 215 -11.90 -10.04 -6.57
N PHE A 216 -11.00 -9.12 -6.23
CA PHE A 216 -9.61 -9.09 -6.67
C PHE A 216 -8.65 -9.82 -5.70
N VAL A 217 -8.72 -9.50 -4.41
CA VAL A 217 -7.85 -10.05 -3.36
C VAL A 217 -8.19 -11.53 -3.12
N ASP A 218 -9.46 -11.86 -2.93
CA ASP A 218 -9.87 -13.26 -2.68
C ASP A 218 -9.64 -14.17 -3.90
N ALA A 219 -9.50 -13.61 -5.10
CA ALA A 219 -9.13 -14.38 -6.29
C ALA A 219 -7.66 -14.87 -6.26
N ALA A 220 -6.81 -14.23 -5.44
CA ALA A 220 -5.45 -14.67 -5.17
C ALA A 220 -5.40 -15.91 -4.26
N GLU A 221 -6.45 -16.17 -3.48
CA GLU A 221 -6.45 -17.31 -2.56
C GLU A 221 -6.68 -18.64 -3.30
N ARG A 222 -5.87 -19.65 -2.93
CA ARG A 222 -5.96 -21.04 -3.41
C ARG A 222 -6.22 -21.98 -2.24
N GLY A 223 -6.70 -23.16 -2.60
CA GLY A 223 -6.90 -24.24 -1.65
C GLY A 223 -8.30 -24.23 -1.08
N ARG A 224 -8.46 -25.16 -0.16
CA ARG A 224 -9.65 -25.44 0.64
C ARG A 224 -9.20 -25.86 2.05
N ASP A 225 -7.99 -25.44 2.41
CA ASP A 225 -7.31 -25.76 3.65
C ASP A 225 -7.69 -24.75 4.76
N GLN A 226 -7.25 -25.01 5.99
CA GLN A 226 -7.52 -24.11 7.12
C GLN A 226 -6.98 -22.70 6.86
N ARG A 227 -5.85 -22.62 6.14
CA ARG A 227 -5.27 -21.37 5.69
C ARG A 227 -6.12 -20.61 4.70
N PHE A 228 -6.73 -21.28 3.74
CA PHE A 228 -7.69 -20.64 2.83
C PHE A 228 -8.84 -19.96 3.59
N VAL A 229 -9.38 -20.62 4.63
CA VAL A 229 -10.43 -20.03 5.47
C VAL A 229 -9.91 -18.83 6.26
N MET A 230 -8.74 -18.98 6.90
CA MET A 230 -8.06 -17.92 7.65
C MET A 230 -7.83 -16.67 6.78
N ASN A 231 -7.25 -16.84 5.58
CA ASN A 231 -6.94 -15.74 4.68
C ASN A 231 -8.21 -15.00 4.25
N LEU A 232 -9.28 -15.73 3.87
CA LEU A 232 -10.53 -15.11 3.46
C LEU A 232 -11.22 -14.37 4.61
N HIS A 233 -11.17 -14.90 5.84
CA HIS A 233 -11.70 -14.24 7.02
C HIS A 233 -10.95 -12.93 7.29
N ASN A 234 -9.63 -12.97 7.36
CA ASN A 234 -8.82 -11.78 7.64
C ASN A 234 -8.93 -10.73 6.52
N ASN A 235 -8.98 -11.16 5.26
CA ASN A 235 -9.27 -10.28 4.14
C ASN A 235 -10.62 -9.57 4.28
N GLU A 236 -11.63 -10.27 4.81
CA GLU A 236 -12.95 -9.72 5.05
C GLU A 236 -12.94 -8.73 6.22
N ALA A 237 -12.33 -9.09 7.35
CA ALA A 237 -12.16 -8.22 8.50
C ALA A 237 -11.53 -6.87 8.13
N GLY A 238 -10.48 -6.89 7.30
CA GLY A 238 -9.84 -5.67 6.81
C GLY A 238 -10.74 -4.80 5.94
N ARG A 239 -11.49 -5.39 5.00
CA ARG A 239 -12.42 -4.62 4.14
C ARG A 239 -13.59 -4.06 4.93
N ARG A 240 -14.08 -4.83 5.88
CA ARG A 240 -15.22 -4.45 6.72
C ARG A 240 -14.86 -3.25 7.60
N LEU A 241 -13.68 -3.29 8.22
CA LEU A 241 -13.15 -2.14 8.96
C LEU A 241 -13.12 -0.88 8.10
N VAL A 242 -12.59 -0.92 6.87
CA VAL A 242 -12.58 0.25 5.96
C VAL A 242 -13.98 0.77 5.66
N SER A 243 -14.97 -0.13 5.56
CA SER A 243 -16.35 0.27 5.27
C SER A 243 -17.09 0.88 6.46
N GLU A 244 -16.66 0.54 7.68
CA GLU A 244 -17.17 1.02 8.95
C GLU A 244 -16.49 2.35 9.34
N GLU A 245 -15.18 2.46 9.13
CA GLU A 245 -14.34 3.64 9.41
C GLU A 245 -14.47 4.73 8.34
N LYS A 246 -15.60 5.44 8.38
CA LYS A 246 -15.90 6.58 7.52
C LYS A 246 -16.37 7.76 8.34
N ARG A 247 -16.08 8.97 7.84
CA ARG A 247 -16.44 10.22 8.50
C ARG A 247 -17.18 11.14 7.54
N GLN A 248 -18.07 11.94 8.12
CA GLN A 248 -18.67 13.05 7.42
C GLN A 248 -17.69 14.23 7.46
N GLU A 249 -17.20 14.64 6.30
CA GLU A 249 -16.45 15.88 6.14
C GLU A 249 -17.38 16.97 5.63
N CYS A 250 -17.19 18.20 6.11
CA CYS A 250 -17.96 19.35 5.67
C CYS A 250 -17.04 20.50 5.28
N LYS A 251 -17.44 21.28 4.27
CA LYS A 251 -16.87 22.60 3.97
C LYS A 251 -17.89 23.69 4.23
N CYS A 252 -17.42 24.77 4.82
CA CYS A 252 -18.22 25.96 5.10
C CYS A 252 -18.09 26.97 3.96
N HIS A 253 -19.22 27.55 3.55
CA HIS A 253 -19.34 28.45 2.41
C HIS A 253 -20.02 29.78 2.76
N GLY A 254 -20.19 30.10 4.04
CA GLY A 254 -20.77 31.37 4.48
C GLY A 254 -19.83 32.56 4.26
N MET A 255 -20.39 33.77 4.35
CA MET A 255 -19.64 35.03 4.21
C MET A 255 -18.39 35.02 5.12
N SER A 256 -17.24 35.39 4.57
CA SER A 256 -15.93 35.38 5.24
C SER A 256 -15.51 34.03 5.83
N GLY A 257 -15.99 32.90 5.28
CA GLY A 257 -15.65 31.56 5.76
C GLY A 257 -16.53 31.05 6.91
N SER A 258 -17.62 31.74 7.22
CA SER A 258 -18.58 31.28 8.24
C SER A 258 -19.26 29.96 7.86
N CYS A 259 -19.68 29.19 8.86
CA CYS A 259 -20.32 27.87 8.69
C CYS A 259 -21.86 27.92 8.71
N THR A 260 -22.46 29.08 8.43
CA THR A 260 -23.93 29.24 8.32
C THR A 260 -24.54 28.39 7.21
N VAL A 261 -23.78 28.19 6.12
CA VAL A 261 -24.08 27.19 5.10
C VAL A 261 -22.86 26.29 4.98
N LYS A 262 -23.07 24.98 5.13
CA LYS A 262 -22.01 23.99 4.92
C LYS A 262 -22.50 22.81 4.07
N THR A 263 -21.59 22.30 3.26
CA THR A 263 -21.83 21.14 2.39
C THR A 263 -20.99 19.98 2.88
N CYS A 264 -21.59 18.81 3.04
CA CYS A 264 -20.91 17.64 3.57
C CYS A 264 -20.91 16.45 2.60
N TRP A 265 -19.87 15.63 2.68
CA TRP A 265 -19.70 14.36 1.96
C TRP A 265 -19.08 13.31 2.88
N ILE A 266 -19.21 12.04 2.49
CA ILE A 266 -18.55 10.93 3.19
C ILE A 266 -17.12 10.77 2.66
N ARG A 267 -16.15 10.74 3.57
CA ARG A 267 -14.79 10.30 3.28
C ARG A 267 -14.41 9.10 4.12
N LEU A 268 -13.53 8.28 3.58
CA LEU A 268 -12.81 7.27 4.35
C LEU A 268 -11.89 7.92 5.38
N ALA A 269 -11.71 7.24 6.51
CA ALA A 269 -10.66 7.56 7.46
C ALA A 269 -9.27 7.58 6.81
N SER A 270 -8.31 8.21 7.48
CA SER A 270 -6.92 8.11 7.06
C SER A 270 -6.47 6.64 7.09
N PHE A 271 -5.58 6.24 6.18
CA PHE A 271 -5.13 4.85 6.21
C PHE A 271 -4.31 4.52 7.46
N HIS A 272 -3.68 5.53 8.07
CA HIS A 272 -3.01 5.39 9.35
C HIS A 272 -3.97 5.00 10.48
N GLU A 273 -5.14 5.63 10.54
CA GLU A 273 -6.19 5.30 11.51
C GLU A 273 -6.74 3.88 11.31
N ILE A 274 -6.91 3.46 10.05
CA ILE A 274 -7.22 2.05 9.71
C ILE A 274 -6.10 1.11 10.19
N GLY A 275 -4.84 1.51 10.02
CA GLY A 275 -3.67 0.79 10.50
C GLY A 275 -3.68 0.60 12.02
N ASN A 276 -3.96 1.67 12.78
CA ASN A 276 -4.07 1.64 14.24
C ASN A 276 -5.19 0.69 14.70
N ASN A 277 -6.39 0.81 14.10
CA ASN A 277 -7.51 -0.07 14.40
C ASN A 277 -7.24 -1.55 14.06
N LEU A 278 -6.53 -1.83 12.97
CA LEU A 278 -6.08 -3.19 12.66
C LEU A 278 -5.01 -3.69 13.62
N LYS A 279 -4.13 -2.80 14.11
CA LYS A 279 -3.08 -3.15 15.06
C LYS A 279 -3.68 -3.57 16.41
N GLU A 280 -4.71 -2.89 16.88
CA GLU A 280 -5.45 -3.30 18.09
C GLU A 280 -6.08 -4.69 17.92
N ARG A 281 -6.63 -4.98 16.74
CA ARG A 281 -7.20 -6.30 16.40
C ARG A 281 -6.11 -7.37 16.24
N PHE A 282 -4.92 -6.99 15.82
CA PHE A 282 -3.75 -7.87 15.77
C PHE A 282 -3.31 -8.28 17.18
N ASP A 283 -3.27 -7.34 18.12
CA ASP A 283 -2.86 -7.64 19.51
C ASP A 283 -3.85 -8.60 20.21
N LYS A 284 -5.14 -8.52 19.84
CA LYS A 284 -6.23 -9.36 20.36
C LYS A 284 -6.61 -10.53 19.44
N ALA A 285 -5.80 -10.82 18.42
CA ALA A 285 -6.13 -11.85 17.43
C ALA A 285 -6.33 -13.23 18.07
N LEU A 286 -7.27 -14.00 17.55
CA LEU A 286 -7.69 -15.28 18.12
C LEU A 286 -7.02 -16.46 17.41
N ARG A 287 -6.45 -17.38 18.19
CA ARG A 287 -6.00 -18.67 17.67
C ARG A 287 -7.19 -19.61 17.52
N VAL A 288 -7.42 -20.10 16.31
CA VAL A 288 -8.57 -20.92 15.96
C VAL A 288 -8.18 -22.28 15.41
N LYS A 289 -9.06 -23.25 15.63
CA LYS A 289 -9.09 -24.54 14.96
C LYS A 289 -10.35 -24.60 14.10
N VAL A 290 -10.29 -25.36 13.01
CA VAL A 290 -11.43 -25.52 12.11
C VAL A 290 -12.24 -26.75 12.52
N GLY A 291 -13.55 -26.59 12.67
CA GLY A 291 -14.45 -27.68 13.03
C GLY A 291 -14.64 -28.72 11.92
N ASN A 292 -15.39 -29.79 12.25
CA ASN A 292 -15.61 -30.95 11.37
C ASN A 292 -16.34 -30.61 10.04
N ASP A 293 -17.00 -29.45 9.97
CA ASP A 293 -17.70 -28.92 8.77
C ASP A 293 -16.75 -28.63 7.59
N PHE A 294 -15.44 -28.69 7.84
CA PHE A 294 -14.39 -28.58 6.84
C PHE A 294 -14.54 -29.56 5.67
N ARG A 295 -15.14 -30.74 5.89
CA ARG A 295 -15.41 -31.72 4.83
C ARG A 295 -16.29 -31.15 3.70
N GLY A 296 -17.14 -30.16 4.00
CA GLY A 296 -18.00 -29.50 3.02
C GLY A 296 -17.25 -28.61 2.01
N LEU A 297 -16.06 -28.11 2.37
CA LEU A 297 -15.23 -27.27 1.50
C LEU A 297 -14.68 -28.04 0.30
N ALA A 298 -14.44 -29.34 0.45
CA ALA A 298 -14.00 -30.22 -0.63
C ALA A 298 -15.00 -30.25 -1.80
N ARG A 299 -16.30 -30.07 -1.53
CA ARG A 299 -17.35 -30.06 -2.56
C ARG A 299 -17.60 -28.65 -3.11
N ASN A 300 -17.62 -27.64 -2.26
CA ASN A 300 -17.89 -26.27 -2.68
C ASN A 300 -17.08 -25.25 -1.86
N ARG A 301 -16.14 -24.57 -2.54
CA ARG A 301 -15.29 -23.53 -1.92
C ARG A 301 -16.08 -22.37 -1.34
N TYR A 302 -17.30 -22.10 -1.81
CA TYR A 302 -18.15 -21.01 -1.32
C TYR A 302 -18.77 -21.30 0.05
N LYS A 303 -18.70 -22.55 0.55
CA LYS A 303 -19.16 -22.92 1.89
C LYS A 303 -18.23 -22.48 3.01
N TYR A 304 -17.10 -21.83 2.71
CA TYR A 304 -16.16 -21.31 3.72
C TYR A 304 -16.81 -20.42 4.76
N LYS A 305 -17.89 -19.72 4.41
CA LYS A 305 -18.68 -18.89 5.33
C LYS A 305 -19.42 -19.66 6.41
N ASN A 306 -19.71 -20.93 6.16
CA ASN A 306 -20.45 -21.80 7.07
C ASN A 306 -19.51 -22.68 7.90
N VAL A 307 -18.19 -22.51 7.71
CA VAL A 307 -17.20 -23.26 8.47
C VAL A 307 -17.18 -22.70 9.88
N GLN A 308 -17.51 -23.54 10.84
CA GLN A 308 -17.43 -23.15 12.24
C GLN A 308 -15.97 -23.03 12.67
N LEU A 309 -15.63 -21.83 13.15
CA LEU A 309 -14.36 -21.53 13.77
C LEU A 309 -14.52 -21.66 15.28
N GLU A 310 -13.66 -22.47 15.89
CA GLU A 310 -13.59 -22.63 17.33
C GLU A 310 -12.26 -22.07 17.82
N THR A 311 -12.27 -21.36 18.94
CA THR A 311 -11.05 -20.92 19.60
C THR A 311 -10.28 -22.12 20.14
N TYR A 312 -8.95 -22.02 20.16
CA TYR A 312 -8.11 -23.06 20.74
C TYR A 312 -8.30 -23.13 22.27
N GLU A 313 -8.39 -21.95 22.90
CA GLU A 313 -8.65 -21.81 24.33
C GLU A 313 -10.16 -21.94 24.64
N LYS A 314 -10.48 -22.79 25.62
CA LYS A 314 -11.86 -23.02 26.10
C LYS A 314 -12.32 -21.80 26.90
N GLY A 315 -13.50 -21.27 26.59
CA GLY A 315 -14.10 -20.13 27.30
C GLY A 315 -14.00 -18.79 26.57
N TYR A 316 -13.27 -18.72 25.46
CA TYR A 316 -13.26 -17.52 24.61
C TYR A 316 -14.48 -17.46 23.69
N PRO A 317 -14.99 -16.24 23.39
CA PRO A 317 -16.08 -16.07 22.45
C PRO A 317 -15.66 -16.52 21.05
N LYS A 318 -16.66 -16.89 20.24
CA LYS A 318 -16.42 -17.18 18.82
C LYS A 318 -15.93 -15.93 18.10
N PRO A 319 -14.98 -16.04 17.15
CA PRO A 319 -14.50 -14.90 16.39
C PRO A 319 -15.63 -14.21 15.62
N THR A 320 -15.65 -12.88 15.67
CA THR A 320 -16.52 -12.04 14.85
C THR A 320 -15.94 -11.85 13.44
N GLU A 321 -16.73 -11.32 12.52
CA GLU A 321 -16.26 -11.00 11.15
C GLU A 321 -15.19 -9.89 11.12
N THR A 322 -15.07 -9.15 12.21
CA THR A 322 -14.11 -8.05 12.39
C THR A 322 -12.82 -8.48 13.07
N ASP A 323 -12.80 -9.64 13.73
CA ASP A 323 -11.62 -10.13 14.45
C ASP A 323 -10.60 -10.74 13.50
N LEU A 324 -9.32 -10.63 13.87
CA LEU A 324 -8.25 -11.33 13.17
C LEU A 324 -8.08 -12.73 13.76
N ILE A 325 -7.91 -13.71 12.89
CA ILE A 325 -7.73 -15.12 13.28
C ILE A 325 -6.44 -15.69 12.71
N TYR A 326 -5.83 -16.59 13.47
CA TYR A 326 -4.66 -17.36 13.07
C TYR A 326 -4.74 -18.79 13.62
N PHE A 327 -3.89 -19.71 13.16
CA PHE A 327 -3.95 -21.11 13.63
C PHE A 327 -2.59 -21.71 14.00
N GLU A 328 -1.51 -21.20 13.44
CA GLU A 328 -0.13 -21.56 13.80
C GLU A 328 0.47 -20.53 14.74
N GLU A 329 1.32 -20.96 15.67
CA GLU A 329 2.10 -20.04 16.47
C GLU A 329 3.10 -19.28 15.59
N SER A 330 3.39 -18.04 15.98
CA SER A 330 4.39 -17.23 15.30
C SER A 330 5.77 -17.89 15.45
N PRO A 331 6.55 -18.02 14.36
CA PRO A 331 7.88 -18.59 14.44
C PRO A 331 8.80 -17.68 15.26
N ASP A 332 9.96 -18.21 15.67
CA ASP A 332 10.98 -17.38 16.28
C ASP A 332 11.55 -16.38 15.25
N PHE A 333 11.29 -15.10 15.49
CA PHE A 333 11.76 -13.98 14.66
C PHE A 333 13.16 -13.48 15.03
N CYS A 334 13.72 -13.96 16.14
CA CYS A 334 15.04 -13.52 16.63
C CYS A 334 16.18 -13.98 15.71
N ILE A 335 16.06 -15.21 15.20
CA ILE A 335 17.08 -15.87 14.38
C ILE A 335 16.71 -15.77 12.91
N ALA A 336 17.70 -15.42 12.09
CA ALA A 336 17.52 -15.38 10.64
C ALA A 336 17.23 -16.78 10.09
N ASN A 337 16.18 -16.90 9.28
CA ASN A 337 15.81 -18.15 8.64
C ASN A 337 15.48 -17.92 7.16
N PRO A 338 16.44 -18.16 6.24
CA PRO A 338 16.22 -18.01 4.80
C PRO A 338 15.13 -18.93 4.23
N LYS A 339 14.86 -20.07 4.89
CA LYS A 339 13.79 -20.98 4.48
C LYS A 339 12.43 -20.30 4.57
N TYR A 340 12.19 -19.51 5.61
CA TYR A 340 10.95 -18.75 5.85
C TYR A 340 11.04 -17.27 5.47
N GLY A 341 12.20 -16.82 4.98
CA GLY A 341 12.41 -15.41 4.59
C GLY A 341 12.50 -14.47 5.80
N LEU A 342 12.92 -14.98 6.95
CA LEU A 342 13.11 -14.21 8.17
C LEU A 342 14.54 -13.66 8.20
N SER A 343 14.68 -12.34 8.36
CA SER A 343 15.99 -11.68 8.42
C SER A 343 16.64 -11.76 9.81
N GLY A 344 15.89 -12.17 10.84
CA GLY A 344 16.32 -12.07 12.24
C GLY A 344 16.27 -10.62 12.75
N THR A 345 16.65 -10.42 14.02
CA THR A 345 16.70 -9.08 14.64
C THR A 345 18.09 -8.47 14.70
N LYS A 346 19.13 -9.14 14.19
CA LYS A 346 20.50 -8.63 14.21
C LYS A 346 20.61 -7.25 13.54
N GLY A 347 21.36 -6.33 14.16
CA GLY A 347 21.63 -5.00 13.61
C GLY A 347 20.43 -4.04 13.64
N ARG A 348 19.36 -4.40 14.37
CA ARG A 348 18.24 -3.48 14.60
C ARG A 348 18.53 -2.57 15.78
N GLU A 349 17.90 -1.41 15.74
CA GLU A 349 17.84 -0.48 16.86
C GLU A 349 16.83 -0.97 17.90
N CYS A 350 17.14 -0.79 19.18
CA CYS A 350 16.25 -1.07 20.29
C CYS A 350 16.37 -0.01 21.40
N ASN A 351 15.37 0.03 22.27
CA ASN A 351 15.35 0.96 23.39
C ASN A 351 15.71 0.26 24.70
N ALA A 352 16.86 0.62 25.30
CA ALA A 352 17.31 0.02 26.56
C ALA A 352 16.47 0.44 27.77
N SER A 353 15.83 1.62 27.71
CA SER A 353 15.04 2.17 28.80
C SER A 353 13.55 1.80 28.73
N SER A 354 13.10 1.22 27.61
CA SER A 354 11.70 0.83 27.43
C SER A 354 11.40 -0.54 28.03
N ILE A 355 10.18 -0.67 28.58
CA ILE A 355 9.58 -1.93 29.03
C ILE A 355 8.58 -2.47 27.97
N SER A 356 8.30 -1.68 26.93
CA SER A 356 7.37 -2.03 25.86
C SER A 356 8.02 -2.95 24.81
N VAL A 357 7.31 -3.23 23.72
CA VAL A 357 7.73 -4.14 22.64
C VAL A 357 9.04 -3.74 21.94
N ASP A 358 9.42 -2.46 22.01
CA ASP A 358 10.68 -1.88 21.52
C ASP A 358 11.88 -2.13 22.45
N SER A 359 11.65 -2.72 23.63
CA SER A 359 12.68 -2.98 24.63
C SER A 359 13.81 -3.83 24.05
N CYS A 360 15.06 -3.46 24.34
CA CYS A 360 16.22 -4.25 23.95
C CYS A 360 16.15 -5.69 24.44
N ASN A 361 15.61 -5.97 25.63
CA ASN A 361 15.45 -7.34 26.11
C ASN A 361 14.55 -8.16 25.17
N LEU A 362 13.44 -7.56 24.69
CA LEU A 362 12.50 -8.21 23.78
C LEU A 362 13.05 -8.31 22.36
N VAL A 363 13.59 -7.25 21.78
CA VAL A 363 14.04 -7.24 20.37
C VAL A 363 15.35 -8.05 20.20
N CYS A 364 16.25 -8.00 21.19
CA CYS A 364 17.52 -8.76 21.18
C CYS A 364 17.32 -10.22 21.54
N CYS A 365 16.20 -10.57 22.19
CA CYS A 365 15.90 -11.92 22.66
C CYS A 365 16.97 -12.40 23.65
N ASP A 366 17.29 -11.53 24.61
CA ASP A 366 18.27 -11.75 25.69
C ASP A 366 19.71 -12.07 25.24
N ARG A 367 20.04 -11.84 23.96
CA ARG A 367 21.39 -12.02 23.40
C ARG A 367 22.37 -10.87 23.69
N GLY A 368 21.90 -9.82 24.38
CA GLY A 368 22.66 -8.58 24.58
C GLY A 368 22.58 -7.60 23.41
N TYR A 369 23.10 -6.39 23.64
CA TYR A 369 23.18 -5.30 22.66
C TYR A 369 24.42 -4.45 22.90
N THR A 370 24.87 -3.79 21.84
CA THR A 370 25.95 -2.80 21.84
C THR A 370 25.35 -1.40 21.81
N THR A 371 25.97 -0.44 22.49
CA THR A 371 25.53 0.96 22.46
C THR A 371 26.55 1.79 21.68
N GLU A 372 26.12 2.43 20.60
CA GLU A 372 26.91 3.36 19.80
C GLU A 372 26.42 4.79 20.04
N GLU A 373 27.33 5.69 20.39
CA GLU A 373 27.04 7.13 20.45
C GLU A 373 27.14 7.73 19.05
N ILE A 374 26.01 8.25 18.55
CA ILE A 374 25.97 8.96 17.28
C ILE A 374 25.65 10.44 17.50
N GLU A 375 26.37 11.29 16.77
CA GLU A 375 26.07 12.72 16.71
C GLU A 375 24.84 12.93 15.84
N VAL A 376 23.74 13.42 16.43
CA VAL A 376 22.50 13.69 15.71
C VAL A 376 22.43 15.15 15.33
N THR A 377 22.33 15.43 14.04
CA THR A 377 22.13 16.79 13.52
C THR A 377 20.69 16.98 13.09
N GLU A 378 20.07 18.07 13.54
CA GLU A 378 18.71 18.45 13.12
C GLU A 378 18.66 19.88 12.58
N ARG A 379 17.57 20.22 11.90
CA ARG A 379 17.30 21.59 11.47
C ARG A 379 16.70 22.38 12.63
N CYS A 380 17.38 23.43 13.04
CA CYS A 380 17.02 24.28 14.17
C CYS A 380 16.93 25.75 13.74
N ASN A 381 16.40 26.60 14.63
CA ASN A 381 16.36 28.07 14.44
C ASN A 381 15.79 28.47 13.08
N CYS A 382 14.72 27.77 12.66
CA CYS A 382 14.06 28.01 11.39
C CYS A 382 13.33 29.36 11.42
N THR A 383 13.67 30.24 10.48
CA THR A 383 12.99 31.52 10.28
C THR A 383 12.23 31.50 8.96
N PHE A 384 10.97 31.92 9.00
CA PHE A 384 10.17 32.09 7.80
C PHE A 384 10.44 33.46 7.20
N ARG A 385 10.99 33.49 5.98
CA ARG A 385 11.07 34.72 5.19
C ARG A 385 9.76 34.89 4.44
N TRP A 386 9.18 36.09 4.51
CA TRP A 386 7.87 36.44 3.94
C TRP A 386 7.87 36.52 2.39
N CYS A 387 8.57 35.61 1.75
CA CYS A 387 8.62 35.35 0.31
C CYS A 387 8.58 33.82 0.03
N CYS A 388 8.05 33.04 0.98
CA CYS A 388 7.82 31.59 0.93
C CYS A 388 9.05 30.70 1.14
N GLU A 389 10.09 31.20 1.79
CA GLU A 389 11.29 30.42 2.12
C GLU A 389 11.40 30.20 3.63
N VAL A 390 11.69 28.96 4.04
CA VAL A 390 12.05 28.64 5.43
C VAL A 390 13.55 28.39 5.47
N ASN A 391 14.29 29.27 6.14
CA ASN A 391 15.73 29.13 6.33
C ASN A 391 16.01 28.59 7.73
N CYS A 392 16.62 27.42 7.82
CA CYS A 392 17.01 26.76 9.06
C CYS A 392 18.53 26.58 9.11
N ASN A 393 19.08 26.63 10.31
CA ASN A 393 20.46 26.22 10.56
C ASN A 393 20.51 24.71 10.83
N ILE A 394 21.67 24.09 10.66
CA ILE A 394 21.91 22.70 11.10
C ILE A 394 22.52 22.77 12.50
N CYS A 395 21.80 22.29 13.51
CA CYS A 395 22.29 22.17 14.89
C CYS A 395 22.72 20.74 15.18
N LYS A 396 23.78 20.61 15.99
CA LYS A 396 24.21 19.34 16.59
C LYS A 396 23.46 19.18 17.92
N MET A 397 22.56 18.21 18.00
CA MET A 397 21.75 17.90 19.20
C MET A 397 22.44 16.83 20.05
N GLY A 398 23.66 17.13 20.54
CA GLY A 398 24.42 16.22 21.42
C GLY A 398 24.63 14.79 20.87
N ASN A 399 25.18 13.91 21.72
CA ASN A 399 25.32 12.49 21.41
C ASN A 399 24.03 11.76 21.79
N GLN A 400 23.50 10.93 20.88
CA GLN A 400 22.42 9.99 21.19
C GLN A 400 22.96 8.57 21.23
N ASN A 401 22.55 7.81 22.25
CA ASN A 401 22.88 6.39 22.38
C ASN A 401 21.96 5.55 21.51
N LYS A 402 22.49 4.92 20.47
CA LYS A 402 21.81 3.88 19.69
C LYS A 402 22.20 2.51 20.17
N ASN A 403 21.22 1.71 20.58
CA ASN A 403 21.47 0.33 20.98
C ASN A 403 21.23 -0.60 19.79
N LEU A 404 22.27 -1.32 19.37
CA LEU A 404 22.31 -2.22 18.22
C LEU A 404 22.53 -3.68 18.66
N ILE A 405 21.83 -4.62 18.01
CA ILE A 405 21.85 -6.05 18.39
C ILE A 405 23.14 -6.76 17.97
N GLU A 406 23.80 -7.43 18.93
CA GLU A 406 25.04 -8.20 18.73
C GLU A 406 24.79 -9.72 18.47
N ILE A 407 25.79 -10.42 17.95
CA ILE A 407 25.90 -11.89 18.04
C ILE A 407 26.97 -12.19 19.08
N VAL A 408 26.60 -12.69 20.25
CA VAL A 408 27.57 -13.41 21.09
C VAL A 408 27.79 -14.78 20.46
N ASN A 409 28.89 -14.93 19.71
CA ASN A 409 29.38 -16.25 19.33
C ASN A 409 29.87 -16.91 20.62
N ASN A 410 29.07 -17.78 21.22
CA ASN A 410 29.46 -18.55 22.40
C ASN A 410 30.62 -19.50 22.05
N GLY A 411 31.85 -19.02 22.16
CA GLY A 411 32.94 -19.82 22.67
C GLY A 411 32.81 -19.83 24.19
N LEU A 412 32.65 -21.02 24.78
CA LEU A 412 32.54 -21.23 26.23
C LEU A 412 33.54 -20.34 27.00
N ARG A 413 33.03 -19.41 27.82
CA ARG A 413 33.71 -18.98 29.04
C ARG A 413 32.67 -18.73 30.14
N SER A 414 32.75 -19.59 31.16
CA SER A 414 32.21 -19.34 32.49
C SER A 414 32.76 -18.01 33.01
N VAL A 415 31.87 -17.07 33.34
CA VAL A 415 32.23 -15.91 34.16
C VAL A 415 31.43 -16.00 35.44
N THR A 416 32.20 -16.08 36.51
CA THR A 416 31.84 -16.23 37.91
C THR A 416 30.85 -15.19 38.40
N SER A 417 29.89 -15.66 39.18
CA SER A 417 29.06 -14.89 40.11
C SER A 417 29.90 -13.94 40.96
N GLY A 418 29.61 -12.65 40.90
CA GLY A 418 30.31 -11.60 41.63
C GLY A 418 29.37 -10.62 42.33
N SER A 419 29.08 -10.95 43.60
CA SER A 419 28.79 -10.05 44.72
C SER A 419 27.50 -9.22 44.75
N ALA A 420 26.55 -9.72 45.55
CA ALA A 420 25.55 -8.94 46.24
C ALA A 420 26.21 -7.98 47.25
N LYS A 421 25.73 -6.73 47.34
CA LYS A 421 25.85 -5.90 48.55
C LYS A 421 24.48 -5.40 48.98
N GLN A 422 24.10 -5.83 50.18
CA GLN A 422 23.03 -5.31 51.02
C GLN A 422 23.31 -3.87 51.45
N HIS A 423 22.25 -3.07 51.66
CA HIS A 423 21.99 -2.24 52.85
C HIS A 423 20.65 -1.51 52.63
N SER A 424 19.56 -1.96 53.24
CA SER A 424 19.06 -1.68 54.61
C SER A 424 18.11 -0.48 54.68
N SER A 425 16.83 -0.83 54.78
CA SER A 425 15.74 -0.24 55.56
C SER A 425 16.06 0.98 56.45
N LEU A 426 15.20 2.00 56.36
CA LEU A 426 14.80 2.81 57.51
C LEU A 426 13.38 3.37 57.30
N LYS A 427 12.47 2.88 58.16
CA LYS A 427 11.16 3.48 58.44
C LYS A 427 11.36 4.73 59.29
N ARG A 428 10.61 5.79 59.00
CA ARG A 428 9.75 6.48 59.97
C ARG A 428 8.56 7.08 59.23
#